data_AF-A0AAP6V7F2-F1
#
_entry.id   AF-A0AAP6V7F2-F1
#
_cell.length_a   1.000
_cell.length_b   1.000
_cell.length_c   1.000
_cell.angle_alpha   90.00
_cell.angle_beta   90.00
_cell.angle_gamma   90.00
#
_symmetry.space_group_name_H-M   'P 1'
#
loop_
_entity.id
_entity.type
_entity.pdbx_description
1 polymer ?
#
loop_
_entity_poly.entity_id
_entity_poly.type
_entity_poly.pdbx_seq_one_letter_code
_entity_poly.pdbx_strand_id
1 'polypeptide(L)'
;MPDLYVVKKDGAAIDVQTSTAGVVGLNEFVDGKISGAGAGTVSSVNGHTGEVTLSATDVKALPDTTIIPTLPGNATAEKDGLMSKTDKVKLDALPVFTFEKVGEA
;
A
#
# COMPACT_ATOMS: atom_id res chain seq x y z
N MET A 1 -25.85 58.48 24.36
CA MET A 1 -25.70 57.08 23.92
C MET A 1 -24.25 56.90 23.51
N PRO A 2 -23.55 55.84 23.93
CA PRO A 2 -22.19 55.59 23.44
C PRO A 2 -22.25 55.28 21.94
N ASP A 3 -21.28 55.80 21.19
CA ASP A 3 -21.15 55.49 19.78
C ASP A 3 -20.64 54.06 19.60
N LEU A 4 -21.26 53.31 18.69
CA LEU A 4 -20.83 51.97 18.33
C LEU A 4 -20.04 52.02 17.03
N TYR A 5 -18.80 51.52 17.08
CA TYR A 5 -17.90 51.50 15.93
C TYR A 5 -17.85 50.09 15.32
N VAL A 6 -17.87 50.01 14.00
CA VAL A 6 -17.64 48.78 13.25
C VAL A 6 -16.28 48.88 12.57
N VAL A 7 -15.41 47.91 12.81
CA VAL A 7 -14.13 47.82 12.12
C VAL A 7 -14.37 47.24 10.73
N LYS A 8 -13.82 47.91 9.71
CA LYS A 8 -13.90 47.47 8.32
C LYS A 8 -12.52 47.30 7.72
N LYS A 9 -12.35 46.25 6.92
CA LYS A 9 -11.20 46.06 6.02
C LYS A 9 -11.72 45.97 4.59
N ASP A 10 -11.13 46.74 3.69
CA ASP A 10 -11.53 46.79 2.27
C ASP A 10 -13.05 47.00 2.06
N GLY A 11 -13.67 47.77 2.95
CA GLY A 11 -15.11 48.07 2.92
C GLY A 11 -16.02 47.02 3.57
N ALA A 12 -15.52 45.82 3.87
CA ALA A 12 -16.25 44.76 4.57
C ALA A 12 -16.06 44.87 6.09
N ALA A 13 -17.16 44.72 6.86
CA ALA A 13 -17.08 44.65 8.31
C ALA A 13 -16.33 43.38 8.75
N ILE A 14 -15.41 43.51 9.70
CA ILE A 14 -14.66 42.41 10.27
C ILE A 14 -14.84 42.38 11.79
N ASP A 15 -14.89 41.17 12.34
CA ASP A 15 -14.70 40.95 13.76
C ASP A 15 -13.19 40.77 14.02
N VAL A 16 -12.63 41.67 14.84
CA VAL A 16 -11.19 41.70 15.13
C VAL A 16 -10.73 40.45 15.87
N GLN A 17 -11.63 39.76 16.59
CA GLN A 17 -11.28 38.59 17.39
C GLN A 17 -11.25 37.29 16.58
N THR A 18 -11.97 37.23 15.46
CA THR A 18 -12.17 35.98 14.70
C THR A 18 -11.70 36.05 13.25
N SER A 19 -11.59 37.26 12.67
CA SER A 19 -11.06 37.45 11.33
C SER A 19 -9.55 37.23 11.30
N THR A 20 -9.06 36.52 10.28
CA THR A 20 -7.61 36.34 10.06
C THR A 20 -6.89 37.65 9.78
N ALA A 21 -7.61 38.66 9.28
CA ALA A 21 -7.09 40.01 9.10
C ALA A 21 -7.11 40.88 10.37
N GLY A 22 -7.87 40.48 11.40
CA GLY A 22 -7.99 41.18 12.67
C GLY A 22 -7.03 40.66 13.75
N VAL A 23 -6.63 39.39 13.64
CA VAL A 23 -5.73 38.74 14.58
C VAL A 23 -4.31 38.71 14.03
N VAL A 24 -3.39 39.40 14.71
CA VAL A 24 -1.96 39.43 14.36
C VAL A 24 -1.40 38.01 14.32
N GLY A 25 -0.75 37.63 13.21
CA GLY A 25 -0.10 36.33 13.08
C GLY A 25 -1.01 35.17 12.67
N LEU A 26 -2.33 35.38 12.56
CA LEU A 26 -3.27 34.30 12.23
C LEU A 26 -3.16 33.87 10.77
N ASN A 27 -2.94 34.81 9.85
CA ASN A 27 -2.65 34.49 8.44
C ASN A 27 -1.38 33.64 8.34
N GLU A 28 -0.30 34.05 9.02
CA GLU A 28 0.97 33.35 9.03
C GLU A 28 0.86 31.96 9.68
N PHE A 29 0.03 31.83 10.72
CA PHE A 29 -0.24 30.55 11.35
C PHE A 29 -1.05 29.61 10.45
N VAL A 30 -2.14 30.10 9.84
CA VAL A 30 -2.99 29.32 8.94
C VAL A 30 -2.20 28.91 7.70
N ASP A 31 -1.47 29.84 7.10
CA ASP A 31 -0.59 29.57 5.97
C ASP A 31 0.50 28.58 6.38
N GLY A 32 1.14 28.74 7.54
CA GLY A 32 2.11 27.77 8.05
C GLY A 32 1.54 26.36 8.30
N LYS A 33 0.25 26.26 8.64
CA LYS A 33 -0.43 24.96 8.87
C LYS A 33 -0.97 24.33 7.59
N ILE A 34 -1.37 25.12 6.60
CA ILE A 34 -1.99 24.66 5.35
C ILE A 34 -0.97 24.56 4.20
N SER A 35 0.10 25.36 4.21
CA SER A 35 1.12 25.40 3.14
C SER A 35 1.99 24.14 3.04
N GLY A 36 1.97 23.25 4.03
CA GLY A 36 2.81 22.04 4.02
C GLY A 36 2.19 20.83 3.30
N ALA A 37 0.88 20.78 3.17
CA ALA A 37 0.15 19.67 2.57
C ALA A 37 -1.30 20.11 2.34
N GLY A 38 -1.76 20.09 1.08
CA GLY A 38 -3.18 20.26 0.80
C GLY A 38 -3.99 19.30 1.67
N ALA A 39 -5.05 19.81 2.30
CA ALA A 39 -5.89 19.03 3.22
C ALA A 39 -6.27 17.68 2.58
N GLY A 40 -5.66 16.59 3.04
CA GLY A 40 -5.89 15.23 2.53
C GLY A 40 -4.65 14.50 2.00
N THR A 41 -3.49 15.14 1.86
CA THR A 41 -2.26 14.46 1.40
C THR A 41 -1.39 14.01 2.57
N VAL A 42 -0.76 12.84 2.42
CA VAL A 42 0.22 12.31 3.38
C VAL A 42 1.39 13.30 3.48
N SER A 43 1.67 13.85 4.68
CA SER A 43 2.69 14.90 4.87
C SER A 43 4.11 14.35 4.90
N SER A 44 4.28 13.10 5.33
CA SER A 44 5.51 12.34 5.14
C SER A 44 5.28 10.84 5.22
N VAL A 45 6.17 10.09 4.57
CA VAL A 45 6.28 8.64 4.74
C VAL A 45 7.76 8.34 4.98
N ASN A 46 8.06 7.64 6.08
CA ASN A 46 9.44 7.27 6.43
C ASN A 46 10.43 8.44 6.40
N GLY A 47 10.02 9.62 6.87
CA GLY A 47 10.87 10.83 6.97
C GLY A 47 11.01 11.66 5.68
N HIS A 48 10.33 11.30 4.59
CA HIS A 48 10.36 12.03 3.33
C HIS A 48 9.15 12.96 3.21
N THR A 49 9.36 14.24 2.87
CA THR A 49 8.32 15.28 2.69
C THR A 49 8.31 15.79 1.23
N GLY A 50 7.19 16.38 0.76
CA GLY A 50 7.05 16.90 -0.62
C GLY A 50 6.19 16.00 -1.53
N GLU A 51 6.44 16.01 -2.85
CA GLU A 51 5.86 14.99 -3.74
C GLU A 51 6.41 13.62 -3.33
N VAL A 52 5.58 12.86 -2.62
CA VAL A 52 6.00 11.61 -2.00
C VAL A 52 6.05 10.51 -3.06
N THR A 53 7.20 10.33 -3.69
CA THR A 53 7.48 9.13 -4.49
C THR A 53 7.92 8.01 -3.54
N LEU A 54 7.09 6.98 -3.39
CA LEU A 54 7.44 5.78 -2.62
C LEU A 54 7.97 4.70 -3.56
N SER A 55 9.21 4.31 -3.35
CA SER A 55 9.76 3.10 -3.95
C SER A 55 9.33 1.87 -3.15
N ALA A 56 9.49 0.68 -3.73
CA ALA A 56 9.27 -0.58 -3.02
C ALA A 56 10.13 -0.68 -1.75
N THR A 57 11.33 -0.10 -1.75
CA THR A 57 12.25 -0.06 -0.60
C THR A 57 11.65 0.67 0.60
N ASP A 58 10.98 1.80 0.37
CA ASP A 58 10.48 2.68 1.43
C ASP A 58 9.42 2.01 2.31
N VAL A 59 8.61 1.14 1.71
CA VAL A 59 7.52 0.42 2.37
C VAL A 59 7.79 -1.07 2.58
N LYS A 60 9.04 -1.51 2.35
CA LYS A 60 9.43 -2.94 2.36
C LYS A 60 8.53 -3.81 1.48
N ALA A 61 8.05 -3.27 0.37
CA ALA A 61 7.32 -4.00 -0.66
C ALA A 61 8.30 -4.73 -1.60
N LEU A 62 7.76 -5.64 -2.41
CA LEU A 62 8.49 -6.24 -3.51
C LEU A 62 8.62 -5.22 -4.66
N PRO A 63 9.79 -5.10 -5.31
CA PRO A 63 9.91 -4.26 -6.50
C PRO A 63 9.01 -4.78 -7.62
N ASP A 64 8.63 -3.88 -8.53
CA ASP A 64 7.82 -4.18 -9.72
C ASP A 64 8.49 -5.18 -10.68
N THR A 65 9.81 -5.32 -10.58
CA THR A 65 10.61 -6.34 -11.28
C THR A 65 10.52 -7.73 -10.65
N THR A 66 9.84 -7.89 -9.52
CA THR A 66 9.72 -9.20 -8.88
C THR A 66 8.82 -10.12 -9.69
N ILE A 67 9.39 -11.23 -10.19
CA ILE A 67 8.61 -12.33 -10.74
C ILE A 67 8.11 -13.18 -9.58
N ILE A 68 6.80 -13.14 -9.35
CA ILE A 68 6.15 -14.05 -8.39
C ILE A 68 6.13 -15.46 -9.00
N PRO A 69 6.75 -16.47 -8.36
CA PRO A 69 6.71 -17.83 -8.87
C PRO A 69 5.26 -18.32 -8.97
N THR A 70 4.90 -18.86 -10.12
CA THR A 70 3.62 -19.57 -10.27
C THR A 70 3.86 -21.06 -10.04
N LEU A 71 2.86 -21.74 -9.46
CA LEU A 71 2.94 -23.19 -9.32
C LEU A 71 2.98 -23.81 -10.73
N PRO A 72 3.93 -24.71 -11.03
CA PRO A 72 3.97 -25.36 -12.33
C PRO A 72 2.66 -26.10 -12.57
N GLY A 73 2.18 -26.06 -13.82
CA GLY A 73 1.04 -26.86 -14.23
C GLY A 73 1.31 -28.36 -14.14
N ASN A 74 0.27 -29.16 -14.37
CA ASN A 74 0.45 -30.60 -14.45
C ASN A 74 1.35 -30.95 -15.65
N ALA A 75 2.13 -32.01 -15.52
CA ALA A 75 2.94 -32.52 -16.63
C ALA A 75 2.04 -32.92 -17.82
N THR A 76 2.54 -32.69 -19.02
CA THR A 76 1.94 -33.17 -20.27
C THR A 76 2.91 -34.13 -20.97
N ALA A 77 2.51 -34.67 -22.13
CA ALA A 77 3.40 -35.53 -22.92
C ALA A 77 4.65 -34.80 -23.44
N GLU A 78 4.60 -33.47 -23.57
CA GLU A 78 5.64 -32.65 -24.20
C GLU A 78 6.31 -31.67 -23.23
N LYS A 79 5.79 -31.52 -22.00
CA LYS A 79 6.27 -30.54 -21.03
C LYS A 79 6.26 -31.08 -19.61
N ASP A 80 7.39 -30.91 -18.94
CA ASP A 80 7.55 -31.22 -17.52
C ASP A 80 6.61 -30.38 -16.64
N GLY A 81 6.14 -30.99 -15.55
CA GLY A 81 5.22 -30.37 -14.60
C GLY A 81 4.97 -31.24 -13.37
N LEU A 82 3.97 -30.87 -12.57
CA LEU A 82 3.60 -31.64 -11.37
C LEU A 82 2.70 -32.83 -11.73
N MET A 83 2.71 -33.87 -10.88
CA MET A 83 1.77 -34.99 -11.01
C MET A 83 0.37 -34.56 -10.54
N SER A 84 -0.67 -34.92 -11.31
CA SER A 84 -2.04 -34.66 -10.92
C SER A 84 -2.49 -35.58 -9.77
N LYS A 85 -3.47 -35.13 -8.97
CA LYS A 85 -4.10 -35.99 -7.95
C LYS A 85 -4.65 -37.29 -8.53
N THR A 86 -5.19 -37.24 -9.74
CA THR A 86 -5.78 -38.39 -10.43
C THR A 86 -4.71 -39.40 -10.83
N ASP A 87 -3.58 -38.93 -11.33
CA ASP A 87 -2.49 -39.81 -11.75
C ASP A 87 -1.73 -40.37 -10.54
N LYS A 88 -1.63 -39.61 -9.45
CA LYS A 88 -1.14 -40.12 -8.17
C LYS A 88 -1.98 -41.29 -7.66
N VAL A 89 -3.31 -41.21 -7.77
CA VAL A 89 -4.19 -42.34 -7.40
C VAL A 89 -3.93 -43.57 -8.25
N LYS A 90 -3.67 -43.42 -9.56
CA LYS A 90 -3.32 -44.56 -10.42
C LYS A 90 -2.00 -45.20 -10.00
N LEU A 91 -1.01 -44.37 -9.66
CA LEU A 91 0.28 -44.84 -9.16
C LEU A 91 0.14 -45.57 -7.82
N ASP A 92 -0.67 -45.04 -6.92
CA ASP A 92 -0.97 -45.66 -5.62
C ASP A 92 -1.72 -46.99 -5.75
N ALA A 93 -2.48 -47.16 -6.82
CA ALA A 93 -3.22 -48.39 -7.11
C ALA A 93 -2.38 -49.47 -7.81
N LEU A 94 -1.09 -49.21 -8.11
CA LEU A 94 -0.23 -50.24 -8.72
C LEU A 94 0.05 -51.36 -7.72
N PRO A 95 -0.04 -52.64 -8.14
CA PRO A 95 0.26 -53.77 -7.26
C PRO A 95 1.74 -53.76 -6.86
N VAL A 96 1.99 -53.96 -5.58
CA VAL A 96 3.34 -54.19 -5.05
C VAL A 96 3.66 -55.68 -5.26
N PHE A 97 4.66 -55.97 -6.09
CA PHE A 97 5.14 -57.33 -6.29
C PHE A 97 6.33 -57.62 -5.36
N THR A 98 6.19 -58.67 -4.56
CA THR A 98 7.28 -59.23 -3.75
C THR A 98 7.77 -60.53 -4.40
N PHE A 99 9.07 -60.67 -4.56
CA PHE A 99 9.68 -61.93 -4.95
C PHE A 99 10.01 -62.72 -3.69
N GLU A 100 9.45 -63.93 -3.58
CA GLU A 100 9.77 -64.86 -2.50
C GLU A 100 10.60 -66.03 -3.05
N LYS A 101 11.60 -66.46 -2.28
CA LYS A 101 12.49 -67.57 -2.64
C LYS A 101 11.72 -68.89 -2.59
N VAL A 102 11.55 -69.56 -3.74
CA VAL A 102 10.84 -70.86 -3.87
C VAL A 102 11.76 -72.08 -3.64
N GLY A 103 12.65 -72.00 -2.66
CA GLY A 103 13.60 -73.07 -2.31
C GLY A 103 14.99 -72.92 -2.94
N GLU A 104 15.89 -73.82 -2.55
CA GLU A 104 17.22 -74.02 -3.16
C GLU A 104 17.15 -75.25 -4.06
N ALA A 105 17.90 -75.22 -5.17
CA ALA A 105 18.01 -76.35 -6.10
C ALA A 105 18.87 -77.48 -5.53
#